data_AF-A0A937VMJ3-F1
#
_entry.id   AF-A0A937VMJ3-F1
#
_cell.length_a   1.000
_cell.length_b   1.000
_cell.length_c   1.000
_cell.angle_alpha   90.00
_cell.angle_beta   90.00
_cell.angle_gamma   90.00
#
_symmetry.space_group_name_H-M   'P 1'
#
loop_
_entity.id
_entity.type
_entity.pdbx_description
1 polymer ?
#
loop_
_entity_poly.entity_id
_entity_poly.type
_entity_poly.pdbx_seq_one_letter_code
_entity_poly.pdbx_strand_id
1 'polypeptide(L)' 'AFTLKLERVKEAKGCICGAILRGVKTPMDCKLFRKVCSPEHPVGPCMVSSEGACAAYYAYGAD' A
#
# COMPACT_ATOMS: atom_id res chain seq x y z
N ALA A 1 -9.26 6.39 -33.54
CA ALA A 1 -9.14 6.60 -32.08
C ALA A 1 -9.62 5.34 -31.37
N PHE A 2 -8.91 4.87 -30.35
CA PHE A 2 -9.31 3.69 -29.59
C PHE A 2 -10.23 4.11 -28.44
N THR A 3 -11.43 3.54 -28.35
CA THR A 3 -12.38 3.85 -27.26
C THR A 3 -12.17 2.85 -26.14
N LEU A 4 -11.66 3.31 -24.99
CA LEU A 4 -11.49 2.48 -23.80
C LEU A 4 -12.68 2.68 -22.85
N LYS A 5 -13.20 1.57 -22.34
CA LYS A 5 -14.13 1.56 -21.20
C LYS A 5 -13.34 1.20 -19.95
N LEU A 6 -13.21 2.16 -19.04
CA LEU A 6 -12.53 1.95 -17.77
C LEU A 6 -13.56 1.65 -16.68
N GLU A 7 -13.35 0.56 -15.95
CA GLU A 7 -14.11 0.25 -14.74
C GLU A 7 -13.39 0.78 -13.51
N ARG A 8 -14.16 1.25 -12.53
CA ARG A 8 -13.59 1.64 -11.23
C ARG A 8 -13.38 0.41 -10.37
N VAL A 9 -12.13 0.15 -10.00
CA VAL A 9 -11.76 -0.89 -9.05
C VAL A 9 -11.58 -0.27 -7.67
N LYS A 10 -11.97 -0.99 -6.62
CA LYS A 10 -11.74 -0.59 -5.23
C LYS A 10 -10.33 -0.97 -4.80
N GLU A 11 -9.82 -0.28 -3.78
CA GLU A 11 -8.58 -0.70 -3.11
C GLU A 11 -8.72 -2.12 -2.53
N ALA A 12 -7.58 -2.81 -2.45
CA ALA A 12 -7.50 -4.14 -1.85
C ALA A 12 -8.11 -4.13 -0.44
N LYS A 13 -8.97 -5.10 -0.14
CA LYS A 13 -9.75 -5.13 1.10
C LYS A 13 -8.82 -5.07 2.31
N GLY A 14 -9.02 -4.07 3.16
CA GLY A 14 -8.25 -3.86 4.39
C GLY A 14 -6.93 -3.09 4.21
N CYS A 15 -6.48 -2.85 2.98
CA CYS A 15 -5.37 -1.94 2.72
C CYS A 15 -5.80 -0.50 3.05
N ILE A 16 -4.94 0.25 3.73
CA ILE A 16 -5.16 1.69 4.01
C ILE A 16 -4.12 2.58 3.32
N CYS A 17 -3.54 2.12 2.22
CA CYS A 17 -2.50 2.85 1.49
C CYS A 17 -2.96 4.26 1.08
N GLY A 18 -4.21 4.46 0.68
CA GLY A 18 -4.75 5.80 0.43
C GLY A 18 -4.76 6.74 1.64
N ALA A 19 -4.82 6.24 2.89
CA ALA A 19 -4.66 7.06 4.09
C ALA A 19 -3.19 7.34 4.42
N ILE A 20 -2.30 6.38 4.15
CA ILE A 20 -0.86 6.51 4.31
C ILE A 20 -0.28 7.53 3.33
N LEU A 21 -0.67 7.45 2.06
CA LEU A 21 -0.24 8.40 1.02
C LEU A 21 -0.69 9.83 1.31
N ARG A 22 -1.80 10.01 2.03
CA ARG A 22 -2.28 11.33 2.47
C ARG A 22 -1.62 11.81 3.78
N GLY A 23 -0.75 11.02 4.39
CA GLY A 23 -0.13 11.35 5.68
C GLY A 23 -1.09 11.33 6.87
N VAL A 24 -2.30 10.77 6.72
CA VAL A 24 -3.31 10.69 7.80
C VAL A 24 -3.03 9.51 8.73
N LYS A 25 -2.32 8.50 8.23
CA LYS A 25 -1.94 7.26 8.92
C LYS A 25 -0.52 6.86 8.55
N THR A 26 0.13 6.08 9.39
CA THR A 26 1.43 5.48 9.12
C THR A 26 1.29 4.02 8.71
N PRO A 27 2.33 3.39 8.13
CA PRO A 27 2.31 1.94 7.90
C PRO A 27 2.01 1.11 9.16
N MET A 28 2.42 1.57 10.34
CA MET A 28 2.14 0.90 11.61
C MET A 28 0.66 0.90 12.01
N ASP A 29 -0.14 1.86 11.51
CA ASP A 29 -1.59 1.87 11.67
C ASP A 29 -2.29 0.83 10.77
N CYS A 30 -1.60 0.28 9.76
CA CYS A 30 -2.17 -0.67 8.83
C CYS A 30 -2.15 -2.08 9.43
N LYS A 31 -3.33 -2.65 9.68
CA LYS A 31 -3.48 -4.01 10.22
C LYS A 31 -2.84 -5.11 9.37
N LEU A 32 -2.55 -4.83 8.10
CA LEU A 32 -1.94 -5.79 7.18
C LEU A 32 -0.40 -5.69 7.14
N PHE A 33 0.17 -4.55 7.54
CA PHE A 33 1.60 -4.27 7.46
C PHE A 33 2.42 -5.22 8.34
N ARG A 34 3.53 -5.75 7.81
CA ARG A 34 4.40 -6.76 8.46
C ARG A 34 3.68 -8.05 8.90
N LYS A 35 2.45 -8.28 8.43
CA LYS A 35 1.71 -9.53 8.66
C LYS A 35 1.49 -10.26 7.36
N VAL A 36 0.52 -9.80 6.57
CA VAL A 36 0.19 -10.39 5.27
C VAL A 36 0.62 -9.49 4.10
N CYS A 37 0.94 -8.23 4.38
CA CYS A 37 1.52 -7.30 3.42
C CYS A 37 3.02 -7.19 3.71
N SER A 38 3.84 -7.75 2.84
CA SER A 38 5.32 -7.72 2.86
C SER A 38 5.86 -7.46 1.45
N PRO A 39 7.18 -7.22 1.27
CA PRO A 39 7.77 -7.08 -0.06
C PRO A 39 7.56 -8.29 -0.98
N GLU A 40 7.57 -9.50 -0.44
CA GLU A 40 7.32 -10.76 -1.17
C GLU A 40 5.83 -10.97 -1.47
N HIS A 41 4.96 -10.46 -0.60
CA HIS A 41 3.50 -10.57 -0.71
C HIS A 41 2.83 -9.19 -0.55
N PRO A 42 2.95 -8.30 -1.54
CA PRO A 42 2.42 -6.96 -1.43
C PRO A 42 0.90 -6.95 -1.65
N VAL A 43 0.16 -6.35 -0.70
CA VAL A 43 -1.31 -6.21 -0.81
C VAL A 43 -1.73 -4.92 -1.52
N GLY A 44 -0.91 -3.88 -1.44
CA GLY A 44 -1.23 -2.56 -1.99
C GLY A 44 0.00 -1.85 -2.56
N PRO A 45 -0.21 -0.78 -3.35
CA PRO A 45 0.85 -0.15 -4.12
C PRO A 45 1.96 0.45 -3.26
N CYS A 46 1.63 0.88 -2.03
CA CYS A 46 2.61 1.36 -1.05
C CYS A 46 3.67 0.31 -0.66
N MET A 47 3.40 -0.99 -0.85
CA MET A 47 4.36 -2.07 -0.60
C MET A 47 5.03 -2.57 -1.89
N VAL A 48 4.38 -2.44 -3.04
CA VAL A 48 4.96 -2.83 -4.35
C VAL A 48 6.07 -1.87 -4.77
N SER A 49 5.87 -0.56 -4.57
CA SER A 49 6.85 0.45 -4.95
C SER A 49 8.01 0.48 -3.96
N SER A 50 9.25 0.52 -4.46
CA SER A 50 10.46 0.75 -3.65
C SER A 50 10.45 2.12 -2.98
N GLU A 51 9.81 3.11 -3.58
CA GLU A 51 9.58 4.45 -3.01
C GLU A 51 8.31 4.50 -2.14
N GLY A 52 7.56 3.40 -2.07
CA GLY A 52 6.32 3.31 -1.31
C GLY A 52 6.57 3.40 0.19
N ALA A 53 5.75 4.20 0.89
CA ALA A 53 5.89 4.39 2.33
C ALA A 53 5.88 3.09 3.13
N CYS A 54 5.08 2.08 2.73
CA CYS A 54 5.09 0.79 3.41
C CYS A 54 6.39 0.03 3.14
N ALA A 55 6.88 -0.03 1.89
CA ALA A 55 8.15 -0.69 1.58
C ALA A 55 9.32 -0.03 2.32
N ALA A 56 9.37 1.30 2.35
CA ALA A 56 10.40 2.06 3.07
C ALA A 56 10.36 1.80 4.58
N TYR A 57 9.17 1.81 5.21
CA TYR A 57 9.03 1.46 6.64
C TYR A 57 9.39 0.00 6.91
N TYR A 58 9.09 -0.91 5.98
CA TYR A 58 9.46 -2.31 6.15
C TYR A 58 10.97 -2.47 6.19
N ALA A 59 11.69 -1.83 5.26
CA ALA A 59 13.13 -1.93 5.11
C ALA A 59 13.94 -1.16 6.17
N TYR A 60 13.44 0.01 6.59
CA TYR A 60 14.23 0.96 7.38
C TYR A 60 13.54 1.47 8.64
N GLY A 61 12.25 1.23 8.81
CA GLY A 61 11.52 1.65 10.01
C GLY A 61 12.00 0.87 11.23
N ALA A 62 12.62 1.58 12.18
CA ALA A 62 12.78 1.09 13.55
C ALA A 62 11.40 1.10 14.23
N ASP A 63 11.16 0.11 15.09
CA ASP A 63 9.88 -0.08 15.80
C ASP A 63 9.54 1.09 16.74
#